data_AF-A0A6A0A9D1-F1
#
_entry.id   AF-A0A6A0A9D1-F1
#
_cell.length_a   1.000
_cell.length_b   1.000
_cell.length_c   1.000
_cell.angle_alpha   90.00
_cell.angle_beta   90.00
_cell.angle_gamma   90.00
#
_symmetry.space_group_name_H-M   'P 1'
#
loop_
_entity.id
_entity.type
_entity.pdbx_description
1 polymer ?
#
loop_
_entity_poly.entity_id
_entity_poly.type
_entity_poly.pdbx_seq_one_letter_code
_entity_poly.pdbx_strand_id
1 'polypeptide(L)'
;MSKKKILEDLEDASNELMLSDEEQIRYVVGECFVHLDKEDAEARLQGMADAVKDEVQQLVGEVDGTQAKMKELKALLYGKFGTSINL
;
A
#
# COMPACT_ATOMS: atom_id res chain seq x y z
N MET A 1 -0.15 -11.32 -2.92
CA MET A 1 0.59 -10.11 -3.35
C MET A 1 0.63 -9.16 -2.16
N SER A 2 1.78 -8.56 -1.81
CA SER A 2 1.79 -7.54 -0.75
C SER A 2 1.19 -6.24 -1.31
N LYS A 3 0.53 -5.44 -0.46
CA LYS A 3 -0.03 -4.14 -0.89
C LYS A 3 1.02 -3.18 -1.43
N LYS A 4 2.24 -3.27 -0.88
CA LYS A 4 3.39 -2.51 -1.38
C LYS A 4 3.74 -2.90 -2.83
N LYS A 5 3.73 -4.20 -3.14
CA LYS A 5 3.94 -4.66 -4.52
C LYS A 5 2.84 -4.17 -5.46
N ILE A 6 1.59 -4.17 -5.01
CA ILE A 6 0.47 -3.64 -5.82
C ILE A 6 0.66 -2.14 -6.09
N LEU A 7 1.13 -1.36 -5.11
CA LEU A 7 1.44 0.05 -5.31
C LEU A 7 2.56 0.24 -6.34
N GLU A 8 3.65 -0.52 -6.23
CA GLU A 8 4.76 -0.52 -7.20
C GLU A 8 4.26 -0.87 -8.62
N ASP A 9 3.47 -1.95 -8.75
CA ASP A 9 2.88 -2.38 -10.02
C ASP A 9 1.96 -1.29 -10.63
N LEU A 10 1.22 -0.51 -9.80
CA LEU A 10 0.37 0.60 -10.25
C LEU A 10 1.18 1.83 -10.66
N GLU A 11 2.24 2.16 -9.94
CA GLU A 11 3.16 3.26 -10.28
C GLU A 11 3.88 2.96 -11.61
N ASP A 12 4.34 1.73 -11.80
CA ASP A 12 4.95 1.27 -13.05
C ASP A 12 3.95 1.37 -14.22
N ALA A 13 2.72 0.88 -14.04
CA ALA A 13 1.68 0.99 -15.07
C ALA A 13 1.34 2.45 -15.42
N SER A 14 1.32 3.35 -14.42
CA SER A 14 1.09 4.77 -14.65
C SER A 14 2.23 5.41 -15.45
N ASN A 15 3.48 5.02 -15.19
CA ASN A 15 4.64 5.50 -15.94
C ASN A 15 4.60 5.02 -17.39
N GLU A 16 4.26 3.76 -17.63
CA GLU A 16 4.10 3.21 -18.98
C GLU A 16 2.97 3.90 -19.74
N LEU A 17 1.83 4.14 -19.09
CA LEU A 17 0.69 4.82 -19.69
C LEU A 17 1.05 6.25 -20.13
N MET A 18 1.80 6.99 -19.31
CA MET A 18 2.24 8.34 -19.63
C MET A 18 3.05 8.39 -20.93
N LEU A 19 3.91 7.39 -21.15
CA LEU A 19 4.77 7.25 -22.34
C LEU A 19 4.04 6.73 -23.58
N SER A 20 2.80 6.25 -23.44
CA SER A 20 2.02 5.73 -24.55
C SER A 20 1.47 6.85 -25.46
N ASP A 21 1.60 6.68 -26.77
CA ASP A 21 0.98 7.56 -27.77
C ASP A 21 -0.46 7.09 -28.15
N GLU A 22 -0.97 6.03 -27.50
CA GLU A 22 -2.33 5.52 -27.76
C GLU A 22 -3.41 6.44 -27.15
N GLU A 23 -4.38 6.87 -27.96
CA GLU A 23 -5.52 7.67 -27.49
C GLU A 23 -6.58 6.83 -26.77
N GLN A 24 -6.67 5.54 -27.08
CA GLN A 24 -7.60 4.60 -26.45
C GLN A 24 -6.85 3.49 -25.73
N ILE A 25 -7.13 3.37 -24.44
CA ILE A 25 -6.46 2.45 -23.53
C ILE A 25 -7.40 1.29 -23.21
N ARG A 26 -6.89 0.07 -23.35
CA ARG A 26 -7.61 -1.13 -22.91
C ARG A 26 -7.41 -1.33 -21.41
N TYR A 27 -8.42 -0.97 -20.65
CA TYR A 27 -8.44 -1.08 -19.19
C TYR A 27 -9.13 -2.37 -18.73
N VAL A 28 -8.48 -3.14 -17.85
CA VAL A 28 -9.03 -4.41 -17.32
C VAL A 28 -10.08 -4.13 -16.25
N VAL A 29 -11.26 -4.74 -16.39
CA VAL A 29 -12.31 -4.77 -15.36
C VAL A 29 -12.74 -6.21 -15.15
N GLY A 30 -12.30 -6.81 -14.04
CA GLY A 30 -12.56 -8.23 -13.76
C GLY A 30 -11.93 -9.13 -14.82
N GLU A 31 -12.75 -9.72 -15.68
CA GLU A 31 -12.34 -10.65 -16.74
C GLU A 31 -12.41 -10.07 -18.15
N CYS A 32 -12.81 -8.80 -18.31
CA CYS A 32 -12.94 -8.14 -19.60
C CYS A 32 -12.09 -6.88 -19.71
N PHE A 33 -11.92 -6.39 -20.94
CA PHE A 33 -11.29 -5.10 -21.23
C PHE A 33 -12.34 -4.12 -21.73
N VAL A 34 -12.25 -2.88 -21.26
CA VAL A 34 -13.02 -1.74 -21.76
C VAL A 34 -12.06 -0.71 -22.35
N HIS A 35 -12.52 0.03 -23.36
CA HIS A 35 -11.75 1.15 -23.89
C HIS A 35 -12.06 2.39 -23.06
N LEU A 36 -11.01 3.02 -22.54
CA LEU A 36 -11.04 4.33 -21.94
C LEU A 36 -10.21 5.27 -22.80
N ASP A 37 -10.51 6.57 -22.76
CA ASP A 37 -9.49 7.52 -23.19
C ASP A 37 -8.32 7.53 -22.21
N LYS A 38 -7.20 8.10 -22.65
CA LYS A 38 -5.97 8.13 -21.86
C LYS A 38 -6.14 8.87 -20.54
N GLU A 39 -6.85 10.00 -20.53
CA GLU A 39 -7.05 10.81 -19.32
C GLU A 39 -7.86 10.05 -18.26
N ASP A 40 -8.93 9.36 -18.65
CA ASP A 40 -9.74 8.53 -17.78
C ASP A 40 -8.95 7.35 -17.21
N ALA A 41 -8.09 6.73 -18.03
CA ALA A 41 -7.22 5.64 -17.59
C ALA A 41 -6.18 6.12 -16.56
N GLU A 42 -5.56 7.27 -16.80
CA GLU A 42 -4.61 7.91 -15.87
C GLU A 42 -5.30 8.26 -14.54
N ALA A 43 -6.47 8.90 -14.59
CA ALA A 43 -7.21 9.29 -13.40
C ALA A 43 -7.60 8.08 -12.53
N ARG A 44 -8.00 6.96 -13.16
CA ARG A 44 -8.33 5.72 -12.45
C ARG A 44 -7.12 5.06 -11.83
N LEU A 45 -5.99 4.98 -12.55
CA LEU A 45 -4.75 4.42 -12.01
C LEU A 45 -4.26 5.24 -10.82
N GLN A 46 -4.28 6.57 -10.93
CA GLN A 46 -3.89 7.47 -9.84
C GLN A 46 -4.77 7.27 -8.60
N GLY A 47 -6.11 7.25 -8.77
CA GLY A 47 -7.02 7.03 -7.66
C GLY A 47 -6.84 5.66 -6.98
N MET A 48 -6.51 4.61 -7.75
CA MET A 48 -6.18 3.30 -7.19
C MET A 48 -4.86 3.33 -6.42
N ALA A 49 -3.82 3.95 -6.97
CA ALA A 49 -2.52 4.07 -6.33
C ALA A 49 -2.63 4.84 -5.00
N ASP A 50 -3.36 5.94 -4.97
CA ASP A 50 -3.59 6.73 -3.76
C ASP A 50 -4.33 5.93 -2.69
N ALA A 51 -5.39 5.21 -3.06
CA ALA A 51 -6.12 4.36 -2.11
C ALA A 51 -5.24 3.24 -1.52
N VAL A 52 -4.43 2.59 -2.35
CA VAL A 52 -3.50 1.54 -1.88
C VAL A 52 -2.40 2.14 -1.01
N LYS A 53 -1.89 3.32 -1.35
CA LYS A 53 -0.87 4.03 -0.58
C LYS A 53 -1.37 4.42 0.80
N ASP A 54 -2.58 4.96 0.91
CA ASP A 54 -3.22 5.28 2.19
C ASP A 54 -3.36 4.03 3.06
N GLU A 55 -3.78 2.92 2.46
CA GLU A 55 -3.92 1.64 3.15
C GLU A 55 -2.57 1.08 3.62
N VAL A 56 -1.51 1.22 2.82
CA VAL A 56 -0.14 0.87 3.22
C VAL A 56 0.31 1.72 4.39
N GLN A 57 0.07 3.03 4.37
CA GLN A 57 0.43 3.93 5.46
C GLN A 57 -0.29 3.58 6.76
N GLN A 58 -1.59 3.27 6.67
CA GLN A 58 -2.37 2.84 7.83
C GLN A 58 -1.78 1.57 8.45
N LEU A 59 -1.50 0.55 7.64
CA LEU A 59 -0.94 -0.72 8.12
C LEU A 59 0.44 -0.54 8.75
N VAL A 60 1.30 0.31 8.17
CA VAL A 60 2.60 0.65 8.77
C VAL A 60 2.40 1.31 10.13
N GLY A 61 1.48 2.27 10.23
CA GLY A 61 1.16 2.92 11.50
C GLY A 61 0.63 1.95 12.58
N GLU A 62 -0.20 0.98 12.19
CA GLU A 62 -0.70 -0.06 13.10
C GLU A 62 0.43 -0.98 13.60
N VAL A 63 1.35 -1.37 12.72
CA VAL A 63 2.53 -2.17 13.06
C VAL A 63 3.43 -1.40 14.03
N ASP A 64 3.75 -0.15 13.72
CA ASP A 64 4.61 0.69 14.55
C ASP A 64 3.99 0.94 15.93
N GLY A 65 2.67 1.22 15.97
CA GLY A 65 1.92 1.38 17.21
C GLY A 65 1.91 0.11 18.06
N THR A 66 1.77 -1.06 17.43
CA THR A 66 1.83 -2.36 18.13
C THR A 66 3.22 -2.63 18.69
N GLN A 67 4.28 -2.33 17.92
CA GLN A 67 5.65 -2.48 18.38
C GLN A 67 6.00 -1.52 19.53
N ALA A 68 5.49 -0.29 19.49
CA ALA A 68 5.66 0.69 20.56
C ALA A 68 5.03 0.20 21.87
N LYS A 69 3.77 -0.27 21.81
CA LYS A 69 3.08 -0.87 22.97
C LYS A 69 3.82 -2.09 23.50
N MET A 70 4.37 -2.94 22.64
CA MET A 70 5.16 -4.09 23.05
C MET A 70 6.44 -3.66 23.80
N LYS A 71 7.14 -2.64 23.32
CA LYS A 71 8.32 -2.08 23.99
C LYS A 71 7.98 -1.52 25.36
N GLU A 72 6.90 -0.76 25.47
CA GLU A 72 6.41 -0.20 26.73
C GLU A 72 6.07 -1.32 27.73
N LEU A 73 5.30 -2.32 27.30
CA LEU A 73 4.94 -3.46 28.14
C LEU A 73 6.17 -4.24 28.62
N LYS A 74 7.16 -4.47 27.75
CA LYS A 74 8.43 -5.11 28.14
C LYS A 74 9.15 -4.27 29.21
N ALA A 75 9.24 -2.95 29.03
CA ALA A 75 9.86 -2.07 30.01
C ALA A 75 9.14 -2.10 31.36
N LEU A 76 7.80 -2.08 31.37
CA LEU A 76 7.00 -2.20 32.59
C LEU A 76 7.22 -3.54 33.30
N LEU A 77 7.25 -4.64 32.56
CA LEU A 77 7.47 -5.98 33.11
C LEU A 77 8.88 -6.12 33.70
N TYR A 78 9.92 -5.69 32.97
CA TYR A 78 11.29 -5.69 33.49
C TYR A 78 11.46 -4.74 34.69
N GLY A 79 10.78 -3.59 34.70
CA GLY A 79 10.77 -2.67 35.85
C GLY A 79 10.11 -3.26 37.10
N LYS A 80 9.05 -4.07 36.94
CA LYS A 80 8.31 -4.67 38.05
C LYS A 80 8.89 -5.99 38.54
N PHE A 81 9.35 -6.84 37.64
CA PHE A 81 9.77 -8.21 37.94
C PHE A 81 11.28 -8.45 37.76
N GLY A 82 12.03 -7.45 37.28
CA GLY A 82 13.49 -7.54 37.14
C GLY A 82 13.94 -8.73 36.31
N THR A 83 14.97 -9.43 36.78
CA THR A 83 15.51 -10.65 36.16
C THR A 83 14.74 -11.91 36.54
N SER A 84 13.64 -11.79 37.31
CA SER A 84 12.81 -12.94 37.71
C SER A 84 11.92 -13.46 36.57
N ILE A 85 11.91 -12.78 35.42
CA ILE A 85 11.20 -13.17 34.20
C ILE A 85 12.16 -13.15 33.00
N ASN A 86 11.90 -13.97 31.98
CA ASN A 86 12.71 -14.06 30.76
C ASN A 86 11.76 -13.94 29.54
N LEU A 87 11.85 -12.83 28.79
CA LEU A 87 10.76 -12.29 27.96
C LEU A 87 11.24 -11.61 26.67
#